data_AF-A0A0J7KF30-F1
#
_entry.id   AF-A0A0J7KF30-F1
#
_cell.length_a   1.000
_cell.length_b   1.000
_cell.length_c   1.000
_cell.angle_alpha   90.00
_cell.angle_beta   90.00
_cell.angle_gamma   90.00
#
_symmetry.space_group_name_H-M   'P 1'
#
loop_
_entity.id
_entity.type
_entity.pdbx_description
1 polymer ?
#
loop_
_entity_poly.entity_id
_entity_poly.type
_entity_poly.pdbx_seq_one_letter_code
_entity_poly.pdbx_strand_id
1 'polypeptide(L)'
;IDNLKLNYDNVTRTTSNQLGVDIRIPGWGDPLVVEYIDPSKASPGSYFSDIGNMLVNDLGYVRNLSLRGAPYDFRKGPNENEEFFAKLKTLVEETYAINNNTPVTLLAHSMGGPMTLIMLQRQSQKWKDKFINSFITLSAVWAGSVKAVKVFAIGVPDAWEFRKDNEKYQLDFTAPGVEVHCLYGSKVQTVEKLYYKPGTAIDGYPQLVFGDGDGTVNIRSLEACAHWQKSQKQKIYYQGFPGIDHTNILRNHDILAYIKTVLKV
;
A
#
# COMPACT_ATOMS: atom_id res chain seq x y z
N ILE A 1 -0.83 -19.42 -14.25
CA ILE A 1 -0.09 -19.34 -12.97
C ILE A 1 1.40 -19.25 -13.25
N ASP A 2 1.94 -20.18 -14.05
CA ASP A 2 3.37 -20.32 -14.32
C ASP A 2 4.07 -19.01 -14.71
N ASN A 3 3.55 -18.24 -15.67
CA ASN A 3 4.21 -17.01 -16.12
C ASN A 3 4.34 -15.91 -15.06
N LEU A 4 3.44 -15.84 -14.07
CA LEU A 4 3.48 -14.80 -13.04
C LEU A 4 4.30 -15.21 -11.81
N LYS A 5 4.60 -16.50 -11.66
CA LYS A 5 5.37 -17.04 -10.54
C LYS A 5 6.81 -16.51 -10.58
N LEU A 6 7.30 -16.09 -9.43
CA LEU A 6 8.70 -15.73 -9.24
C LEU A 6 9.53 -16.96 -8.82
N ASN A 7 10.76 -17.03 -9.31
CA ASN A 7 11.78 -17.96 -8.86
C ASN A 7 12.68 -17.24 -7.86
N TYR A 8 12.70 -17.70 -6.62
CA TYR A 8 13.57 -17.16 -5.59
C TYR A 8 14.89 -17.93 -5.55
N ASP A 9 16.00 -17.21 -5.46
CA ASP A 9 17.35 -17.77 -5.37
C ASP A 9 17.95 -17.54 -3.99
N ASN A 10 18.20 -18.63 -3.27
CA ASN A 10 18.75 -18.62 -1.91
C ASN A 10 20.20 -18.09 -1.83
N VAL A 11 20.94 -18.08 -2.93
CA VAL A 11 22.31 -17.58 -2.99
C VAL A 11 22.32 -16.08 -3.22
N THR A 12 21.60 -15.61 -4.25
CA THR A 12 21.55 -14.17 -4.56
C THR A 12 20.59 -13.39 -3.67
N ARG A 13 19.67 -14.07 -2.96
CA ARG A 13 18.65 -13.46 -2.09
C ARG A 13 17.70 -12.54 -2.87
N THR A 14 17.40 -12.91 -4.12
CA THR A 14 16.56 -12.13 -5.05
C THR A 14 15.60 -13.03 -5.84
N THR A 15 14.65 -12.41 -6.52
CA THR A 15 13.66 -13.09 -7.35
C THR A 15 13.84 -12.79 -8.84
N SER A 16 13.63 -13.81 -9.67
CA SER A 16 13.61 -13.72 -11.14
C SER A 16 12.27 -14.18 -11.70
N ASN A 17 11.94 -13.73 -12.92
CA ASN A 17 10.81 -14.26 -13.67
C ASN A 17 11.07 -15.71 -14.11
N GLN A 18 10.05 -16.40 -14.60
CA GLN A 18 10.25 -17.68 -15.27
C GLN A 18 11.13 -17.53 -16.52
N LEU A 19 11.82 -18.62 -16.89
CA LEU A 19 12.63 -18.65 -18.11
C LEU A 19 11.78 -18.30 -19.34
N GLY A 20 12.25 -17.34 -20.14
CA GLY A 20 11.53 -16.86 -21.32
C GLY A 20 10.38 -15.88 -21.03
N VAL A 21 10.20 -15.46 -19.77
CA VAL A 21 9.18 -14.48 -19.38
C VAL A 21 9.80 -13.16 -18.99
N ASP A 22 9.37 -12.09 -19.67
CA ASP A 22 9.62 -10.72 -19.27
C ASP A 22 8.32 -10.06 -18.76
N ILE A 23 8.43 -9.31 -17.66
CA ILE A 23 7.29 -8.63 -17.04
C ILE A 23 7.62 -7.15 -16.96
N ARG A 24 6.67 -6.34 -17.45
CA ARG A 24 6.74 -4.88 -17.46
C ARG A 24 5.56 -4.29 -16.72
N ILE A 25 5.78 -3.15 -16.08
CA ILE A 25 4.74 -2.38 -15.40
C ILE A 25 4.38 -1.17 -16.26
N PRO A 26 3.28 -1.23 -17.04
CA PRO A 26 2.91 -0.15 -17.95
C PRO A 26 2.29 1.04 -17.21
N GLY A 27 2.13 2.17 -17.93
CA GLY A 27 1.36 3.32 -17.45
C GLY A 27 2.01 4.10 -16.31
N TRP A 28 3.34 4.13 -16.23
CA TRP A 28 4.03 4.98 -15.26
C TRP A 28 3.62 6.45 -15.43
N GLY A 29 3.13 7.08 -14.37
CA GLY A 29 2.60 8.44 -14.38
C GLY A 29 1.14 8.55 -14.79
N ASP A 30 0.58 7.54 -15.46
CA ASP A 30 -0.83 7.49 -15.88
C ASP A 30 -1.70 6.96 -14.74
N PRO A 31 -2.67 7.74 -14.21
CA PRO A 31 -3.54 7.26 -13.15
C PRO A 31 -4.48 6.14 -13.59
N LEU A 32 -4.77 5.99 -14.89
CA LEU A 32 -5.76 5.01 -15.37
C LEU A 32 -5.39 3.57 -15.05
N VAL A 33 -4.10 3.22 -15.07
CA VAL A 33 -3.63 1.86 -14.75
C VAL A 33 -3.67 1.52 -13.26
N VAL A 34 -3.93 2.52 -12.41
CA VAL A 34 -4.18 2.36 -10.97
C VAL A 34 -5.69 2.43 -10.67
N GLU A 35 -6.42 3.26 -11.41
CA GLU A 35 -7.88 3.34 -11.35
C GLU A 35 -8.55 2.02 -11.75
N TYR A 36 -8.03 1.35 -12.78
CA TYR A 36 -8.55 0.10 -13.31
C TYR A 36 -7.46 -0.96 -13.46
N ILE A 37 -7.65 -2.11 -12.81
CA ILE A 37 -6.76 -3.29 -12.96
C ILE A 37 -7.09 -4.12 -14.20
N ASP A 38 -8.28 -3.93 -14.78
CA ASP A 38 -8.70 -4.52 -16.05
C ASP A 38 -8.76 -3.42 -17.12
N PRO A 39 -8.00 -3.53 -18.23
CA PRO A 39 -8.02 -2.52 -19.31
C PRO A 39 -9.39 -2.36 -19.97
N SER A 40 -10.31 -3.34 -19.84
CA SER A 40 -11.70 -3.22 -20.31
C SER A 40 -12.51 -2.18 -19.54
N LYS A 41 -12.02 -1.77 -18.35
CA LYS A 41 -12.72 -0.90 -17.38
C LYS A 41 -14.03 -1.50 -16.87
N ALA A 42 -14.20 -2.82 -16.98
CA ALA A 42 -15.31 -3.52 -16.36
C ALA A 42 -15.30 -3.31 -14.84
N SER A 43 -16.48 -3.25 -14.24
CA SER A 43 -16.62 -2.98 -12.80
C SER A 43 -15.86 -3.93 -11.88
N PRO A 44 -15.64 -5.24 -12.18
CA PRO A 44 -14.80 -6.10 -11.35
C PRO A 44 -13.33 -5.66 -11.31
N GLY A 45 -12.86 -4.94 -12.32
CA GLY A 45 -11.52 -4.38 -12.39
C GLY A 45 -11.42 -2.95 -11.87
N SER A 46 -12.49 -2.40 -11.30
CA SER A 46 -12.47 -1.08 -10.67
C SER A 46 -11.72 -1.12 -9.34
N TYR A 47 -10.72 -0.25 -9.17
CA TYR A 47 -9.92 -0.19 -7.94
C TYR A 47 -9.84 1.23 -7.36
N PHE A 48 -9.06 2.14 -7.96
CA PHE A 48 -9.01 3.56 -7.56
C PHE A 48 -9.99 4.45 -8.34
N SER A 49 -10.82 3.89 -9.22
CA SER A 49 -11.64 4.67 -10.15
C SER A 49 -12.59 5.66 -9.44
N ASP A 50 -13.21 5.27 -8.32
CA ASP A 50 -14.11 6.14 -7.56
C ASP A 50 -13.37 7.33 -6.96
N ILE A 51 -12.15 7.12 -6.43
CA ILE A 51 -11.28 8.20 -5.97
C ILE A 51 -10.88 9.09 -7.15
N GLY A 52 -10.37 8.51 -8.24
CA GLY A 52 -9.94 9.27 -9.42
C GLY A 52 -11.07 10.11 -10.02
N ASN A 53 -12.28 9.54 -10.12
CA ASN A 53 -13.47 10.25 -10.58
C ASN A 53 -13.88 11.37 -9.61
N MET A 54 -13.86 11.13 -8.30
CA MET A 54 -14.16 12.16 -7.31
C MET A 54 -13.16 13.33 -7.40
N LEU A 55 -11.85 13.05 -7.51
CA LEU A 55 -10.83 14.09 -7.66
C LEU A 55 -11.04 14.93 -8.92
N VAL A 56 -11.37 14.28 -10.04
CA VAL A 56 -11.56 14.98 -11.33
C VAL A 56 -12.87 15.75 -11.36
N ASN A 57 -13.98 15.11 -11.01
CA ASN A 57 -15.32 15.68 -11.17
C ASN A 57 -15.64 16.71 -10.09
N ASP A 58 -15.16 16.51 -8.86
CA ASP A 58 -15.59 17.30 -7.71
C ASP A 58 -14.53 18.31 -7.25
N LEU A 59 -13.25 18.05 -7.54
CA LEU A 59 -12.12 18.91 -7.15
C LEU A 59 -11.35 19.51 -8.33
N GLY A 60 -11.70 19.17 -9.57
CA GLY A 60 -11.07 19.74 -10.76
C GLY A 60 -9.64 19.24 -11.03
N TYR A 61 -9.26 18.07 -10.47
CA TYR A 61 -7.98 17.45 -10.82
C TYR A 61 -7.96 17.06 -12.31
N VAL A 62 -6.78 17.07 -12.91
CA VAL A 62 -6.55 16.72 -14.30
C VAL A 62 -5.65 15.50 -14.35
N ARG A 63 -6.17 14.38 -14.90
CA ARG A 63 -5.41 13.15 -15.12
C ARG A 63 -4.16 13.44 -15.98
N ASN A 64 -3.04 12.79 -15.67
CA ASN A 64 -1.74 13.00 -16.30
C ASN A 64 -1.09 14.37 -16.05
N LEU A 65 -1.71 15.24 -15.24
CA LEU A 65 -1.15 16.52 -14.82
C LEU A 65 -1.10 16.60 -13.29
N SER A 66 -2.21 16.92 -12.64
CA SER A 66 -2.31 17.02 -11.18
C SER A 66 -2.74 15.72 -10.50
N LEU A 67 -3.23 14.74 -11.26
CA LEU A 67 -3.48 13.36 -10.81
C LEU A 67 -2.59 12.40 -11.60
N ARG A 68 -1.71 11.68 -10.89
CA ARG A 68 -0.67 10.79 -11.47
C ARG A 68 -0.70 9.42 -10.81
N GLY A 69 -0.44 8.38 -11.61
CA GLY A 69 -0.36 6.98 -11.14
C GLY A 69 1.07 6.51 -10.95
N ALA A 70 1.33 5.71 -9.90
CA ALA A 70 2.64 5.13 -9.61
C ALA A 70 2.54 3.60 -9.41
N PRO A 71 2.25 2.82 -10.47
CA PRO A 71 2.21 1.36 -10.39
C PRO A 71 3.61 0.76 -10.20
N TYR A 72 3.70 -0.40 -9.57
CA TYR A 72 4.95 -1.14 -9.38
C TYR A 72 4.73 -2.65 -9.46
N ASP A 73 5.81 -3.42 -9.52
CA ASP A 73 5.72 -4.88 -9.47
C ASP A 73 5.42 -5.34 -8.04
N PHE A 74 4.13 -5.47 -7.75
CA PHE A 74 3.62 -5.88 -6.44
C PHE A 74 3.99 -7.32 -6.06
N ARG A 75 4.60 -8.10 -6.96
CA ARG A 75 5.11 -9.44 -6.66
C ARG A 75 6.43 -9.40 -5.89
N LYS A 76 7.18 -8.30 -6.03
CA LYS A 76 8.52 -8.12 -5.46
C LYS A 76 8.47 -7.39 -4.11
N GLY A 77 9.42 -7.72 -3.23
CA GLY A 77 9.59 -7.06 -1.93
C GLY A 77 10.26 -5.69 -2.06
N PRO A 78 10.26 -4.87 -1.00
CA PRO A 78 11.00 -3.60 -0.98
C PRO A 78 12.47 -3.72 -1.37
N ASN A 79 13.15 -4.83 -1.02
CA ASN A 79 14.55 -5.08 -1.38
C ASN A 79 14.82 -5.08 -2.89
N GLU A 80 13.80 -5.35 -3.70
CA GLU A 80 13.90 -5.46 -5.17
C GLU A 80 13.11 -4.37 -5.90
N ASN A 81 12.66 -3.32 -5.18
CA ASN A 81 11.88 -2.21 -5.72
C ASN A 81 12.63 -0.86 -5.69
N GLU A 82 13.97 -0.91 -5.72
CA GLU A 82 14.81 0.30 -5.72
C GLU A 82 14.48 1.26 -6.88
N GLU A 83 14.22 0.72 -8.08
CA GLU A 83 13.79 1.53 -9.22
C GLU A 83 12.46 2.24 -8.95
N PHE A 84 11.50 1.55 -8.32
CA PHE A 84 10.22 2.16 -7.96
C PHE A 84 10.40 3.34 -7.01
N PHE A 85 11.22 3.21 -5.97
CA PHE A 85 11.46 4.30 -5.01
C PHE A 85 12.12 5.51 -5.70
N ALA A 86 13.10 5.27 -6.57
CA ALA A 86 13.74 6.33 -7.34
C ALA A 86 12.73 7.02 -8.28
N LYS A 87 11.96 6.24 -9.05
CA LYS A 87 10.97 6.80 -9.98
C LYS A 87 9.84 7.51 -9.26
N LEU A 88 9.39 7.02 -8.10
CA LEU A 88 8.34 7.68 -7.30
C LEU A 88 8.81 9.06 -6.83
N LYS A 89 10.07 9.18 -6.38
CA LYS A 89 10.67 10.47 -6.04
C LYS A 89 10.67 11.41 -7.26
N THR A 90 11.14 10.93 -8.41
CA THR A 90 11.16 11.72 -9.66
C THR A 90 9.75 12.15 -10.06
N LEU A 91 8.75 11.26 -9.97
CA LEU A 91 7.36 11.56 -10.30
C LEU A 91 6.81 12.67 -9.39
N VAL A 92 7.16 12.67 -8.10
CA VAL A 92 6.80 13.76 -7.17
C VAL A 92 7.42 15.08 -7.61
N GLU A 93 8.72 15.10 -7.92
CA GLU A 93 9.44 16.31 -8.33
C GLU A 93 8.90 16.87 -9.66
N GLU A 94 8.62 16.01 -10.63
CA GLU A 94 8.00 16.37 -11.91
C GLU A 94 6.59 16.93 -11.71
N THR A 95 5.75 16.24 -10.93
CA THR A 95 4.37 16.65 -10.66
C THR A 95 4.32 18.00 -9.95
N TYR A 96 5.23 18.23 -8.99
CA TYR A 96 5.42 19.53 -8.35
C TYR A 96 5.73 20.62 -9.38
N ALA A 97 6.71 20.39 -10.26
CA ALA A 97 7.17 21.40 -11.21
C ALA A 97 6.10 21.76 -12.25
N ILE A 98 5.40 20.76 -12.81
CA ILE A 98 4.35 20.99 -13.83
C ILE A 98 3.05 21.54 -13.23
N ASN A 99 2.88 21.42 -11.90
CA ASN A 99 1.70 21.91 -11.18
C ASN A 99 2.03 23.17 -10.37
N ASN A 100 2.72 24.14 -11.00
CA ASN A 100 3.05 25.45 -10.43
C ASN A 100 3.82 25.40 -9.10
N ASN A 101 4.73 24.43 -8.95
CA ASN A 101 5.51 24.25 -7.72
C ASN A 101 4.63 23.97 -6.50
N THR A 102 3.52 23.26 -6.70
CA THR A 102 2.60 22.86 -5.61
C THR A 102 3.06 21.55 -4.98
N PRO A 103 3.27 21.49 -3.65
CA PRO A 103 3.57 20.24 -2.94
C PRO A 103 2.51 19.15 -3.19
N VAL A 104 2.95 17.91 -3.31
CA VAL A 104 2.13 16.76 -3.70
C VAL A 104 1.54 16.08 -2.47
N THR A 105 0.25 15.76 -2.51
CA THR A 105 -0.35 14.81 -1.56
C THR A 105 -0.19 13.38 -2.08
N LEU A 106 0.45 12.53 -1.28
CA LEU A 106 0.57 11.10 -1.56
C LEU A 106 -0.67 10.38 -1.07
N LEU A 107 -1.31 9.56 -1.92
CA LEU A 107 -2.46 8.75 -1.55
C LEU A 107 -2.16 7.28 -1.85
N ALA A 108 -2.15 6.43 -0.83
CA ALA A 108 -1.78 5.02 -0.95
C ALA A 108 -2.80 4.09 -0.30
N HIS A 109 -2.95 2.89 -0.85
CA HIS A 109 -3.82 1.85 -0.31
C HIS A 109 -3.03 0.59 0.06
N SER A 110 -3.38 -0.05 1.18
CA SER A 110 -2.84 -1.36 1.58
C SER A 110 -1.30 -1.37 1.58
N MET A 111 -0.66 -2.28 0.83
CA MET A 111 0.80 -2.39 0.71
C MET A 111 1.47 -1.12 0.14
N GLY A 112 0.72 -0.29 -0.60
CA GLY A 112 1.22 1.02 -1.04
C GLY A 112 1.62 1.91 0.13
N GLY A 113 0.96 1.80 1.29
CA GLY A 113 1.30 2.59 2.49
C GLY A 113 2.74 2.38 2.95
N PRO A 114 3.13 1.15 3.35
CA PRO A 114 4.50 0.84 3.73
C PRO A 114 5.53 1.11 2.61
N MET A 115 5.20 0.86 1.35
CA MET A 115 6.09 1.16 0.22
C MET A 115 6.38 2.67 0.11
N THR A 116 5.35 3.51 0.23
CA THR A 116 5.51 4.97 0.24
C THR A 116 6.26 5.45 1.50
N LEU A 117 6.03 4.83 2.67
CA LEU A 117 6.78 5.12 3.88
C LEU A 117 8.29 4.90 3.68
N ILE A 118 8.68 3.78 3.09
CA ILE A 118 10.10 3.47 2.79
C ILE A 118 10.71 4.54 1.88
N MET A 119 9.98 5.00 0.86
CA MET A 119 10.44 6.10 0.00
C MET A 119 10.68 7.38 0.81
N LEU A 120 9.73 7.76 1.68
CA LEU A 120 9.80 8.97 2.51
C LEU A 120 10.94 8.90 3.55
N GLN A 121 11.16 7.74 4.18
CA GLN A 121 12.24 7.52 5.15
C GLN A 121 13.63 7.72 4.51
N ARG A 122 13.75 7.51 3.20
CA ARG A 122 15.00 7.69 2.44
C ARG A 122 15.22 9.13 1.96
N GLN A 123 14.27 10.04 2.16
CA GLN A 123 14.42 11.44 1.77
C GLN A 123 14.79 12.32 2.97
N SER A 124 15.60 13.34 2.71
CA SER A 124 15.89 14.37 3.71
C SER A 124 14.61 15.10 4.14
N GLN A 125 14.59 15.59 5.38
CA GLN A 125 13.46 16.39 5.86
C GLN A 125 13.24 17.63 4.99
N LYS A 126 14.31 18.30 4.54
CA LYS A 126 14.24 19.44 3.61
C LYS A 126 13.55 19.10 2.28
N TRP A 127 13.75 17.90 1.76
CA TRP A 127 13.06 17.44 0.56
C TRP A 127 11.57 17.25 0.84
N LYS A 128 11.23 16.58 1.94
CA LYS A 128 9.84 16.32 2.33
C LYS A 128 9.06 17.62 2.56
N ASP A 129 9.66 18.56 3.29
CA ASP A 129 9.07 19.88 3.58
C ASP A 129 8.83 20.71 2.31
N LYS A 130 9.59 20.46 1.24
CA LYS A 130 9.44 21.16 -0.04
C LYS A 130 8.39 20.51 -0.94
N PHE A 131 8.42 19.19 -1.06
CA PHE A 131 7.71 18.47 -2.11
C PHE A 131 6.43 17.76 -1.66
N ILE A 132 6.26 17.51 -0.37
CA ILE A 132 5.13 16.72 0.14
C ILE A 132 4.22 17.60 0.97
N ASN A 133 2.95 17.67 0.57
CA ASN A 133 1.91 18.33 1.35
C ASN A 133 1.47 17.43 2.52
N SER A 134 0.99 16.23 2.19
CA SER A 134 0.52 15.24 3.16
C SER A 134 0.56 13.83 2.59
N PHE A 135 0.38 12.85 3.46
CA PHE A 135 0.33 11.44 3.13
C PHE A 135 -0.98 10.81 3.65
N ILE A 136 -1.90 10.55 2.72
CA ILE A 136 -3.18 9.89 2.98
C ILE A 136 -3.00 8.39 2.75
N THR A 137 -3.40 7.58 3.72
CA THR A 137 -3.36 6.12 3.64
C THR A 137 -4.73 5.53 3.88
N LEU A 138 -5.06 4.53 3.05
CA LEU A 138 -6.30 3.76 3.11
C LEU A 138 -5.93 2.31 3.43
N SER A 139 -6.33 1.82 4.60
CA SER A 139 -6.07 0.45 5.06
C SER A 139 -4.61 0.01 4.95
N ALA A 140 -3.66 0.90 5.27
CA ALA A 140 -2.23 0.60 5.17
C ALA A 140 -1.81 -0.56 6.10
N VAL A 141 -1.02 -1.49 5.56
CA VAL A 141 -0.59 -2.73 6.23
C VAL A 141 0.71 -2.54 7.02
N TRP A 142 0.73 -1.60 7.96
CA TRP A 142 1.94 -1.17 8.67
C TRP A 142 2.77 -2.30 9.28
N ALA A 143 2.13 -3.25 9.96
CA ALA A 143 2.78 -4.38 10.61
C ALA A 143 2.42 -5.74 9.94
N GLY A 144 1.95 -5.70 8.69
CA GLY A 144 1.52 -6.88 7.95
C GLY A 144 0.13 -7.41 8.35
N SER A 145 -0.18 -8.64 7.92
CA SER A 145 -1.45 -9.33 8.16
C SER A 145 -1.22 -10.80 8.51
N VAL A 146 -2.04 -11.35 9.40
CA VAL A 146 -1.99 -12.79 9.74
C VAL A 146 -2.34 -13.67 8.55
N LYS A 147 -3.14 -13.20 7.59
CA LYS A 147 -3.43 -13.97 6.37
C LYS A 147 -2.15 -14.34 5.61
N ALA A 148 -1.12 -13.48 5.64
CA ALA A 148 0.16 -13.74 4.99
C ALA A 148 0.95 -14.88 5.67
N VAL A 149 0.74 -15.12 6.97
CA VAL A 149 1.41 -16.22 7.70
C VAL A 149 1.08 -17.57 7.09
N LYS A 150 -0.17 -17.77 6.64
CA LYS A 150 -0.55 -18.99 5.94
C LYS A 150 0.31 -19.17 4.68
N VAL A 151 0.48 -18.11 3.88
CA VAL A 151 1.28 -18.15 2.64
C VAL A 151 2.75 -18.46 2.91
N PHE A 152 3.34 -17.91 3.97
CA PHE A 152 4.73 -18.23 4.35
C PHE A 152 4.89 -19.66 4.88
N ALA A 153 3.86 -20.21 5.52
CA ALA A 153 3.91 -21.52 6.14
C ALA A 153 3.62 -22.66 5.18
N ILE A 154 2.86 -22.44 4.10
CA ILE A 154 2.38 -23.51 3.22
C ILE A 154 2.50 -23.15 1.73
N GLY A 155 2.91 -24.12 0.92
CA GLY A 155 2.69 -24.11 -0.53
C GLY A 155 3.56 -23.17 -1.37
N VAL A 156 4.48 -22.41 -0.75
CA VAL A 156 5.43 -21.55 -1.48
C VAL A 156 6.86 -21.78 -0.94
N PRO A 157 7.66 -22.62 -1.62
CA PRO A 157 9.07 -22.80 -1.29
C PRO A 157 9.79 -21.45 -1.19
N ASP A 158 10.68 -21.32 -0.20
CA ASP A 158 11.51 -20.13 0.06
C ASP A 158 10.75 -18.83 0.42
N ALA A 159 9.43 -18.87 0.58
CA ALA A 159 8.66 -17.70 1.03
C ALA A 159 9.10 -17.21 2.42
N TRP A 160 9.57 -18.12 3.29
CA TRP A 160 10.18 -17.78 4.57
C TRP A 160 11.50 -17.01 4.40
N GLU A 161 12.34 -17.41 3.46
CA GLU A 161 13.62 -16.76 3.19
C GLU A 161 13.40 -15.36 2.58
N PHE A 162 12.48 -15.25 1.62
CA PHE A 162 12.02 -13.98 1.06
C PHE A 162 11.47 -13.03 2.13
N ARG A 163 10.70 -13.55 3.10
CA ARG A 163 10.21 -12.76 4.25
C ARG A 163 11.38 -12.20 5.05
N LYS A 164 12.38 -13.02 5.41
CA LYS A 164 13.53 -12.57 6.22
C LYS A 164 14.31 -11.44 5.55
N ASP A 165 14.49 -11.48 4.24
CA ASP A 165 15.23 -10.44 3.51
C ASP A 165 14.51 -9.08 3.50
N ASN A 166 13.19 -9.12 3.63
CA ASN A 166 12.33 -7.94 3.64
C ASN A 166 11.92 -7.48 5.04
N GLU A 167 12.15 -8.30 6.08
CA GLU A 167 11.72 -8.04 7.45
C GLU A 167 12.26 -6.71 7.99
N LYS A 168 13.50 -6.34 7.65
CA LYS A 168 14.11 -5.07 8.04
C LYS A 168 13.29 -3.84 7.67
N TYR A 169 12.60 -3.86 6.53
CA TYR A 169 11.78 -2.72 6.08
C TYR A 169 10.46 -2.64 6.85
N GLN A 170 9.93 -3.77 7.30
CA GLN A 170 8.74 -3.81 8.15
C GLN A 170 9.08 -3.42 9.59
N LEU A 171 10.28 -3.75 10.07
CA LEU A 171 10.74 -3.40 11.42
C LEU A 171 11.12 -1.92 11.56
N ASP A 172 11.56 -1.26 10.48
CA ASP A 172 11.80 0.19 10.48
C ASP A 172 10.48 0.97 10.38
N PHE A 173 9.87 1.19 11.54
CA PHE A 173 8.64 1.98 11.67
C PHE A 173 8.91 3.45 12.03
N THR A 174 10.05 4.00 11.59
CA THR A 174 10.38 5.42 11.77
C THR A 174 9.32 6.31 11.11
N ALA A 175 8.87 7.35 11.82
CA ALA A 175 7.81 8.23 11.34
C ALA A 175 8.17 8.93 10.01
N PRO A 176 7.20 9.14 9.09
CA PRO A 176 7.49 9.65 7.76
C PRO A 176 7.96 11.12 7.74
N GLY A 177 7.73 11.88 8.81
CA GLY A 177 8.11 13.30 8.92
C GLY A 177 7.33 14.21 7.97
N VAL A 178 6.09 13.84 7.64
CA VAL A 178 5.12 14.65 6.90
C VAL A 178 3.76 14.55 7.59
N GLU A 179 2.82 15.43 7.26
CA GLU A 179 1.44 15.26 7.75
C GLU A 179 0.84 13.95 7.24
N VAL A 180 0.19 13.18 8.11
CA VAL A 180 -0.41 11.88 7.76
C VAL A 180 -1.89 11.87 8.08
N HIS A 181 -2.69 11.36 7.13
CA HIS A 181 -4.08 10.96 7.35
C HIS A 181 -4.20 9.44 7.19
N CYS A 182 -4.43 8.74 8.29
CA CYS A 182 -4.44 7.29 8.37
C CYS A 182 -5.87 6.79 8.52
N LEU A 183 -6.49 6.34 7.43
CA LEU A 183 -7.87 5.87 7.38
C LEU A 183 -7.88 4.36 7.24
N TYR A 184 -8.71 3.67 8.01
CA TYR A 184 -8.79 2.21 7.98
C TYR A 184 -10.18 1.70 8.33
N GLY A 185 -10.53 0.53 7.80
CA GLY A 185 -11.71 -0.22 8.21
C GLY A 185 -11.55 -0.84 9.60
N SER A 186 -12.65 -1.00 10.33
CA SER A 186 -12.67 -1.74 11.61
C SER A 186 -13.98 -2.50 11.78
N LYS A 187 -14.07 -3.34 12.81
CA LYS A 187 -15.20 -4.20 13.15
C LYS A 187 -15.63 -5.16 12.02
N VAL A 188 -14.70 -5.53 11.15
CA VAL A 188 -14.88 -6.59 10.15
C VAL A 188 -14.10 -7.82 10.59
N GLN A 189 -14.77 -8.97 10.58
CA GLN A 189 -14.21 -10.24 11.03
C GLN A 189 -12.91 -10.56 10.27
N THR A 190 -11.77 -10.52 10.96
CA THR A 190 -10.45 -10.66 10.35
C THR A 190 -9.69 -11.82 10.98
N VAL A 191 -9.06 -12.68 10.19
CA VAL A 191 -8.26 -13.80 10.71
C VAL A 191 -7.13 -13.24 11.58
N GLU A 192 -7.12 -13.58 12.86
CA GLU A 192 -6.12 -13.15 13.84
C GLU A 192 -5.16 -14.27 14.23
N LYS A 193 -5.63 -15.52 14.22
CA LYS A 193 -4.78 -16.69 14.54
C LYS A 193 -5.15 -17.87 13.66
N LEU A 194 -4.13 -18.64 13.29
CA LEU A 194 -4.28 -19.94 12.64
C LEU A 194 -4.02 -21.01 13.71
N TYR A 195 -5.06 -21.71 14.14
CA TYR A 195 -4.94 -22.75 15.15
C TYR A 195 -4.88 -24.13 14.50
N TYR A 196 -3.72 -24.78 14.61
CA TYR A 196 -3.52 -26.18 14.21
C TYR A 196 -3.67 -27.07 15.43
N LYS A 197 -4.63 -28.00 15.40
CA LYS A 197 -4.84 -28.95 16.50
C LYS A 197 -3.63 -29.89 16.61
N PRO A 198 -3.27 -30.38 17.81
CA PRO A 198 -2.24 -31.40 17.96
C PRO A 198 -2.47 -32.58 17.01
N GLY A 199 -1.43 -32.97 16.26
CA GLY A 199 -1.51 -34.00 15.23
C GLY A 199 -1.97 -33.52 13.84
N THR A 200 -2.30 -32.24 13.65
CA THR A 200 -2.59 -31.66 12.33
C THR A 200 -1.29 -31.23 11.67
N ALA A 201 -1.06 -31.67 10.42
CA ALA A 201 0.06 -31.20 9.63
C ALA A 201 -0.08 -29.70 9.28
N ILE A 202 1.05 -29.01 9.07
CA ILE A 202 1.07 -27.56 8.80
C ILE A 202 0.40 -27.21 7.47
N ASP A 203 0.39 -28.14 6.51
CA ASP A 203 -0.30 -28.04 5.22
C ASP A 203 -1.79 -28.40 5.31
N GLY A 204 -2.26 -28.85 6.49
CA GLY A 204 -3.67 -29.06 6.79
C GLY A 204 -4.46 -27.77 6.91
N TYR A 205 -5.78 -27.89 7.14
CA TYR A 205 -6.66 -26.74 7.32
C TYR A 205 -6.64 -26.28 8.79
N PRO A 206 -6.07 -25.11 9.12
CA PRO A 206 -6.17 -24.57 10.47
C PRO A 206 -7.60 -24.15 10.78
N GLN A 207 -7.96 -24.21 12.06
CA GLN A 207 -9.11 -23.46 12.55
C GLN A 207 -8.76 -21.97 12.53
N LEU A 208 -9.60 -21.16 11.89
CA LEU A 208 -9.45 -19.71 11.85
C LEU A 208 -10.03 -19.11 13.14
N VAL A 209 -9.19 -18.39 13.87
CA VAL A 209 -9.63 -17.56 14.99
C VAL A 209 -9.68 -16.12 14.47
N PHE A 210 -10.83 -15.50 14.65
CA PHE A 210 -11.08 -14.16 14.15
C PHE A 210 -10.96 -13.11 15.27
N GLY A 211 -10.43 -11.97 14.91
CA GLY A 211 -10.40 -10.74 15.70
C GLY A 211 -10.86 -9.56 14.86
N ASP A 212 -10.56 -8.36 15.35
CA ASP A 212 -10.94 -7.10 14.69
C ASP A 212 -9.96 -6.72 13.56
N GLY A 213 -10.49 -6.01 12.56
CA GLY A 213 -9.78 -5.51 11.39
C GLY A 213 -10.74 -5.08 10.28
N ASP A 214 -10.24 -5.08 9.04
CA ASP A 214 -10.99 -4.73 7.82
C ASP A 214 -11.32 -5.95 6.94
N GLY A 215 -11.29 -7.14 7.54
CA GLY A 215 -11.48 -8.42 6.84
C GLY A 215 -10.20 -8.98 6.25
N THR A 216 -9.13 -8.20 6.10
CA THR A 216 -7.82 -8.65 5.60
C THR A 216 -6.67 -8.31 6.54
N VAL A 217 -6.66 -7.11 7.09
CA VAL A 217 -5.60 -6.57 7.92
C VAL A 217 -6.12 -6.43 9.34
N ASN A 218 -5.36 -6.96 10.30
CA ASN A 218 -5.74 -6.91 11.70
C ASN A 218 -5.69 -5.47 12.23
N ILE A 219 -6.60 -5.13 13.15
CA ILE A 219 -6.73 -3.77 13.70
C ILE A 219 -5.40 -3.22 14.25
N ARG A 220 -4.62 -4.05 14.96
CA ARG A 220 -3.30 -3.69 15.51
C ARG A 220 -2.30 -3.21 14.46
N SER A 221 -2.42 -3.69 13.23
CA SER A 221 -1.57 -3.28 12.10
C SER A 221 -2.11 -1.98 11.51
N LEU A 222 -3.43 -1.87 11.31
CA LEU A 222 -4.08 -0.69 10.77
C LEU A 222 -3.87 0.56 11.65
N GLU A 223 -3.95 0.40 12.98
CA GLU A 223 -3.84 1.50 13.95
C GLU A 223 -2.40 1.94 14.24
N ALA A 224 -1.39 1.23 13.74
CA ALA A 224 0.00 1.45 14.11
C ALA A 224 0.48 2.89 13.83
N CYS A 225 -0.07 3.56 12.81
CA CYS A 225 0.21 4.96 12.50
C CYS A 225 -0.02 5.91 13.69
N ALA A 226 -0.91 5.57 14.63
CA ALA A 226 -1.15 6.37 15.84
C ALA A 226 0.10 6.52 16.71
N HIS A 227 1.04 5.57 16.67
CA HIS A 227 2.31 5.65 17.40
C HIS A 227 3.17 6.85 16.97
N TRP A 228 3.01 7.32 15.72
CA TRP A 228 3.79 8.46 15.22
C TRP A 228 3.35 9.81 15.79
N GLN A 229 2.22 9.91 16.48
CA GLN A 229 1.73 11.17 17.06
C GLN A 229 2.76 11.90 17.94
N LYS A 230 3.66 11.15 18.57
CA LYS A 230 4.72 11.69 19.44
C LYS A 230 6.12 11.56 18.84
N SER A 231 6.23 11.02 17.63
CA SER A 231 7.51 10.68 16.97
C SER A 231 7.94 11.71 15.92
N GLN A 232 7.08 12.66 15.58
CA GLN A 232 7.37 13.72 14.60
C GLN A 232 6.63 15.02 14.93
N LYS A 233 7.02 16.12 14.28
CA LYS A 233 6.42 17.45 14.49
C LYS A 233 5.09 17.61 13.74
N GLN A 234 5.03 17.06 12.53
CA GLN A 234 3.89 17.13 11.64
C GLN A 234 2.73 16.29 12.18
N LYS A 235 1.50 16.71 11.90
CA LYS A 235 0.30 16.10 12.49
C LYS A 235 0.06 14.69 11.96
N ILE A 236 -0.48 13.85 12.84
CA ILE A 236 -0.97 12.52 12.51
C ILE A 236 -2.46 12.48 12.84
N TYR A 237 -3.27 12.42 11.81
CA TYR A 237 -4.70 12.14 11.88
C TYR A 237 -4.90 10.65 11.64
N TYR A 238 -5.72 10.00 12.46
CA TYR A 238 -6.12 8.62 12.21
C TYR A 238 -7.59 8.42 12.50
N GLN A 239 -8.26 7.60 11.71
CA GLN A 239 -9.70 7.37 11.84
C GLN A 239 -10.07 5.96 11.37
N GLY A 240 -10.71 5.22 12.27
CA GLY A 240 -11.32 3.92 11.97
C GLY A 240 -12.76 4.07 11.49
N PHE A 241 -13.14 3.28 10.49
CA PHE A 241 -14.48 3.25 9.90
C PHE A 241 -15.11 1.87 10.13
N PRO A 242 -16.00 1.73 11.14
CA PRO A 242 -16.65 0.46 11.44
C PRO A 242 -17.45 -0.12 10.27
N GLY A 243 -17.32 -1.43 10.04
CA GLY A 243 -18.04 -2.17 9.01
C GLY A 243 -17.50 -1.99 7.58
N ILE A 244 -16.40 -1.26 7.41
CA ILE A 244 -15.77 -1.07 6.10
C ILE A 244 -14.69 -2.12 5.90
N ASP A 245 -14.82 -2.95 4.85
CA ASP A 245 -13.78 -3.91 4.50
C ASP A 245 -12.62 -3.27 3.72
N HIS A 246 -11.55 -4.05 3.61
CA HIS A 246 -10.28 -3.69 3.01
C HIS A 246 -10.38 -3.05 1.64
N THR A 247 -11.38 -3.42 0.82
CA THR A 247 -11.51 -2.88 -0.55
C THR A 247 -12.60 -1.82 -0.64
N ASN A 248 -13.63 -1.90 0.20
CA ASN A 248 -14.72 -0.92 0.21
C ASN A 248 -14.29 0.45 0.74
N ILE A 249 -13.17 0.54 1.44
CA ILE A 249 -12.56 1.83 1.82
C ILE A 249 -12.29 2.76 0.61
N LEU A 250 -12.05 2.20 -0.57
CA LEU A 250 -11.73 2.96 -1.80
C LEU A 250 -12.95 3.64 -2.43
N ARG A 251 -14.17 3.22 -2.07
CA ARG A 251 -15.42 3.67 -2.70
C ARG A 251 -16.47 4.16 -1.70
N ASN A 252 -16.18 4.07 -0.41
CA ASN A 252 -17.11 4.46 0.63
C ASN A 252 -17.32 5.98 0.64
N HIS A 253 -18.59 6.40 0.68
CA HIS A 253 -18.98 7.80 0.61
C HIS A 253 -18.32 8.69 1.68
N ASP A 254 -18.27 8.25 2.94
CA ASP A 254 -17.76 9.06 4.05
C ASP A 254 -16.24 9.22 3.98
N ILE A 255 -15.55 8.19 3.50
CA ILE A 255 -14.11 8.23 3.25
C ILE A 255 -13.79 9.12 2.06
N LEU A 256 -14.55 9.05 0.97
CA LEU A 256 -14.41 9.98 -0.16
C LEU A 256 -14.69 11.43 0.28
N ALA A 257 -15.68 11.65 1.13
CA ALA A 257 -15.97 12.97 1.71
C ALA A 257 -14.83 13.48 2.60
N TYR A 258 -14.20 12.60 3.39
CA TYR A 258 -13.01 12.93 4.17
C TYR A 258 -11.86 13.36 3.26
N ILE A 259 -11.50 12.55 2.26
CA ILE A 259 -10.41 12.84 1.30
C ILE A 259 -10.68 14.18 0.61
N LYS A 260 -11.93 14.39 0.17
CA LYS A 260 -12.37 15.65 -0.44
C LYS A 260 -12.16 16.85 0.48
N THR A 261 -12.42 16.69 1.77
CA THR A 261 -12.21 17.77 2.75
C THR A 261 -10.73 18.08 2.94
N VAL A 262 -9.87 17.06 3.00
CA VAL A 262 -8.42 17.23 3.13
C VAL A 262 -7.81 17.90 1.90
N LEU A 263 -8.32 17.60 0.69
CA LEU A 263 -7.76 18.08 -0.57
C LEU A 263 -8.39 19.37 -1.12
N LYS A 264 -9.39 19.94 -0.45
CA LYS A 264 -10.06 21.20 -0.86
C LYS A 264 -9.30 22.47 -0.51
N VAL A 265 -8.14 22.34 0.14
CA VAL A 265 -7.37 23.45 0.73
C VAL A 265 -6.40 24.06 -0.27
#